data_AF-A0A517V5V9-F1
#
_entry.id   AF-A0A517V5V9-F1
#
_cell.length_a   1.000
_cell.length_b   1.000
_cell.length_c   1.000
_cell.angle_alpha   90.00
_cell.angle_beta   90.00
_cell.angle_gamma   90.00
#
_symmetry.space_group_name_H-M   'P 1'
#
loop_
_entity.id
_entity.type
_entity.pdbx_description
1 polymer ?
#
loop_
_entity_poly.entity_id
_entity_poly.type
_entity_poly.pdbx_seq_one_letter_code
_entity_poly.pdbx_strand_id
1 'polypeptide(L)'
;MSTAISKSFLKQFTLTVCFLSFGSLASAQSDTESRKDKTDWNKPIAVATIASIERVLDDIDYIFATVNKPEYPAMIKGFLAQYRNLEGLDKTKPLGAFVFLDKGISPQPVVVGFIPVKSLDELTQTLGEVGFLINPVEGQENRYTLALPTFSLHIKMAHGYAFLQIKSEALDRDFYNPVEFTSALAKEYDIAGALFLSNVPQPMRMMAVDLASASMDEKLQQKPGEEDLKFQTRKETSLLALKQFERVAQDGEQLTVGYTLSRQNKNIQLHLGVKARPDTPLGKEFQQLSKTSSQYSYLDENSSDYLGYAILPLRKEIEQKALIELLEKSTSDVPPVLLGDDENPGPVAKMLKSAKATIEAGRLDAQIQMVQTSKGKTALIASMKISEGETYKAGQQELFDLLGPNEPTPKFESNVAEIDGVTIHSVTPPDPGQQAKDLFGENPVIFIGSNSEELWLVIGENESLEQLKKAISLNKTRSDQRKPGNLFLVSIKFNPLIAMIGENAKDPKFVESAKVAFASGGDLMTIYPKITADQASLNLEFGEGFIRLISLAIANRK
;
A
#
# COMPACT_ATOMS: atom_id res chain seq x y z
N MET A 1 -11.57 -15.70 -16.87
CA MET A 1 -10.92 -15.68 -15.54
C MET A 1 -10.22 -14.36 -15.18
N SER A 2 -9.83 -13.50 -16.14
CA SER A 2 -9.07 -12.25 -15.87
C SER A 2 -9.83 -11.10 -15.18
N THR A 3 -11.17 -11.13 -15.11
CA THR A 3 -11.99 -10.02 -14.57
C THR A 3 -12.48 -10.24 -13.12
N ALA A 4 -12.21 -11.43 -12.55
CA ALA A 4 -12.58 -11.77 -11.18
C ALA A 4 -11.47 -11.43 -10.16
N ILE A 5 -10.20 -11.48 -10.59
CA ILE A 5 -9.03 -11.30 -9.72
C ILE A 5 -8.82 -9.82 -9.35
N SER A 6 -8.99 -8.87 -10.29
CA SER A 6 -8.82 -7.44 -9.97
C SER A 6 -9.97 -6.85 -9.16
N LYS A 7 -11.20 -7.38 -9.29
CA LYS A 7 -12.38 -6.94 -8.53
C LYS A 7 -12.38 -7.42 -7.08
N SER A 8 -11.80 -8.59 -6.80
CA SER A 8 -11.68 -9.11 -5.43
C SER A 8 -10.61 -8.35 -4.65
N PHE A 9 -9.46 -8.09 -5.28
CA PHE A 9 -8.33 -7.42 -4.61
C PHE A 9 -8.66 -5.98 -4.23
N LEU A 10 -9.29 -5.19 -5.13
CA LEU A 10 -9.65 -3.80 -4.83
C LEU A 10 -10.78 -3.70 -3.77
N LYS A 11 -11.80 -4.58 -3.83
CA LYS A 11 -12.90 -4.57 -2.84
C LYS A 11 -12.47 -5.06 -1.46
N GLN A 12 -11.52 -6.00 -1.38
CA GLN A 12 -10.94 -6.42 -0.09
C GLN A 12 -9.97 -5.36 0.45
N PHE A 13 -9.24 -4.65 -0.42
CA PHE A 13 -8.36 -3.55 -0.02
C PHE A 13 -9.14 -2.32 0.49
N THR A 14 -10.31 -2.01 -0.10
CA THR A 14 -11.16 -0.90 0.41
C THR A 14 -11.79 -1.24 1.77
N LEU A 15 -11.95 -2.53 2.13
CA LEU A 15 -12.54 -2.92 3.41
C LEU A 15 -11.53 -2.89 4.58
N THR A 16 -10.23 -2.98 4.30
CA THR A 16 -9.18 -2.97 5.32
C THR A 16 -8.69 -1.55 5.66
N VAL A 17 -8.78 -0.59 4.73
CA VAL A 17 -8.43 0.82 4.98
C VAL A 17 -9.51 1.58 5.78
N CYS A 18 -10.72 1.04 5.88
CA CYS A 18 -11.83 1.64 6.64
C CYS A 18 -11.86 1.32 8.15
N PHE A 19 -10.84 0.66 8.72
CA PHE A 19 -10.83 0.33 10.16
C PHE A 19 -10.57 1.52 11.12
N LEU A 20 -10.59 2.76 10.62
CA LEU A 20 -10.55 3.98 11.42
C LEU A 20 -11.84 4.82 11.34
N SER A 21 -12.99 4.20 11.08
CA SER A 21 -14.28 4.79 11.45
C SER A 21 -14.65 4.36 12.87
N PHE A 22 -14.18 5.11 13.87
CA PHE A 22 -14.76 5.08 15.21
C PHE A 22 -16.25 5.46 15.11
N GLY A 23 -17.13 4.52 15.43
CA GLY A 23 -18.57 4.72 15.53
C GLY A 23 -19.21 3.61 16.35
N SER A 24 -19.86 4.03 17.45
CA SER A 24 -20.61 3.25 18.46
C SER A 24 -19.81 2.26 19.33
N LEU A 25 -19.17 2.79 20.39
CA LEU A 25 -18.96 2.08 21.64
C LEU A 25 -20.33 1.75 22.25
N ALA A 26 -20.74 0.48 22.18
CA ALA A 26 -21.77 -0.07 23.05
C ALA A 26 -21.09 -0.82 24.20
N SER A 27 -21.58 -0.57 25.41
CA SER A 27 -21.02 -0.98 26.69
C SER A 27 -20.81 -2.49 26.82
N ALA A 28 -19.58 -2.92 27.09
CA ALA A 28 -19.29 -4.18 27.74
C ALA A 28 -18.40 -3.88 28.96
N GLN A 29 -18.97 -4.03 30.15
CA GLN A 29 -18.25 -3.93 31.42
C GLN A 29 -17.43 -5.21 31.61
N SER A 30 -16.11 -5.06 31.76
CA SER A 30 -15.31 -6.00 32.52
C SER A 30 -14.60 -5.22 33.63
N ASP A 31 -14.95 -5.54 34.86
CA ASP A 31 -14.22 -5.09 36.04
C ASP A 31 -12.85 -5.76 36.01
N THR A 32 -11.79 -4.97 35.87
CA THR A 32 -10.43 -5.44 36.17
C THR A 32 -9.65 -4.31 36.81
N GLU A 33 -9.24 -4.55 38.05
CA GLU A 33 -8.49 -3.61 38.87
C GLU A 33 -7.19 -3.15 38.21
N SER A 34 -6.89 -1.88 38.44
CA SER A 34 -5.86 -1.06 37.81
C SER A 34 -4.42 -1.49 38.11
N ARG A 35 -3.61 -1.71 37.07
CA ARG A 35 -2.17 -1.41 37.13
C ARG A 35 -1.96 0.09 36.94
N LYS A 36 -1.20 0.70 37.86
CA LYS A 36 -0.87 2.12 37.90
C LYS A 36 0.19 2.48 36.86
N ASP A 37 -0.20 2.59 35.59
CA ASP A 37 0.37 3.65 34.76
C ASP A 37 -0.45 4.91 35.04
N LYS A 38 0.19 5.99 35.50
CA LYS A 38 -0.50 7.28 35.67
C LYS A 38 -0.83 7.80 34.27
N THR A 39 -2.02 7.48 33.77
CA THR A 39 -2.54 8.07 32.53
C THR A 39 -2.61 9.59 32.69
N ASP A 40 -1.89 10.31 31.84
CA ASP A 40 -2.05 11.75 31.71
C ASP A 40 -3.26 12.04 30.82
N TRP A 41 -4.39 12.34 31.45
CA TRP A 41 -5.66 12.65 30.78
C TRP A 41 -5.63 13.97 29.98
N ASN A 42 -4.61 14.80 30.18
CA ASN A 42 -4.40 16.03 29.41
C ASN A 42 -3.62 15.76 28.12
N LYS A 43 -3.01 14.58 27.95
CA LYS A 43 -2.25 14.23 26.75
C LYS A 43 -3.20 13.69 25.67
N PRO A 44 -3.11 14.16 24.41
CA PRO A 44 -3.98 13.67 23.35
C PRO A 44 -3.65 12.21 23.00
N ILE A 45 -4.67 11.40 22.75
CA ILE A 45 -4.52 10.04 22.24
C ILE A 45 -4.45 10.02 20.72
N ALA A 46 -4.97 11.03 20.03
CA ALA A 46 -4.84 11.16 18.58
C ALA A 46 -4.79 12.63 18.15
N VAL A 47 -4.28 12.87 16.95
CA VAL A 47 -4.33 14.16 16.27
C VAL A 47 -4.69 13.95 14.81
N ALA A 48 -5.55 14.82 14.28
CA ALA A 48 -5.72 15.01 12.84
C ALA A 48 -5.27 16.42 12.50
N THR A 49 -4.44 16.59 11.48
CA THR A 49 -3.81 17.87 11.18
C THR A 49 -3.69 18.12 9.68
N ILE A 50 -3.78 19.40 9.32
CA ILE A 50 -3.38 19.96 8.03
C ILE A 50 -2.10 20.75 8.28
N ALA A 51 -1.09 20.56 7.44
CA ALA A 51 0.24 21.13 7.64
C ALA A 51 0.22 22.65 7.74
N SER A 52 -0.56 23.31 6.87
CA SER A 52 -0.80 24.75 6.89
C SER A 52 -1.88 25.11 5.88
N ILE A 53 -2.54 26.27 6.05
CA ILE A 53 -3.50 26.77 5.06
C ILE A 53 -2.78 27.14 3.77
N GLU A 54 -1.57 27.71 3.86
CA GLU A 54 -0.78 28.09 2.69
C GLU A 54 -0.43 26.90 1.80
N ARG A 55 0.03 25.79 2.37
CA ARG A 55 0.32 24.57 1.59
C ARG A 55 -0.90 24.03 0.86
N VAL A 56 -2.08 24.05 1.48
CA VAL A 56 -3.32 23.60 0.82
C VAL A 56 -3.67 24.50 -0.36
N LEU A 57 -3.53 25.82 -0.22
CA LEU A 57 -3.79 26.76 -1.33
C LEU A 57 -2.80 26.59 -2.48
N ASP A 58 -1.53 26.37 -2.13
CA ASP A 58 -0.47 26.04 -3.06
C ASP A 58 -0.72 24.73 -3.83
N ASP A 59 -1.23 23.71 -3.14
CA ASP A 59 -1.58 22.43 -3.75
C ASP A 59 -2.79 22.59 -4.68
N ILE A 60 -3.80 23.38 -4.29
CA ILE A 60 -4.94 23.73 -5.14
C ILE A 60 -4.46 24.44 -6.42
N ASP A 61 -3.58 25.43 -6.28
CA ASP A 61 -2.97 26.13 -7.42
C ASP A 61 -2.29 25.12 -8.37
N TYR A 62 -1.48 24.20 -7.82
CA TYR A 62 -0.78 23.19 -8.61
C TYR A 62 -1.73 22.20 -9.30
N ILE A 63 -2.68 21.62 -8.56
CA ILE A 63 -3.68 20.67 -9.06
C ILE A 63 -4.37 21.23 -10.30
N PHE A 64 -4.93 22.44 -10.22
CA PHE A 64 -5.65 23.04 -11.35
C PHE A 64 -4.74 23.58 -12.45
N ALA A 65 -3.48 23.94 -12.14
CA ALA A 65 -2.48 24.25 -13.16
C ALA A 65 -2.20 23.03 -14.06
N THR A 66 -2.26 21.80 -13.54
CA THR A 66 -2.01 20.58 -14.34
C THR A 66 -3.01 20.38 -15.50
N VAL A 67 -4.17 21.04 -15.45
CA VAL A 67 -5.23 20.96 -16.46
C VAL A 67 -5.60 22.32 -17.08
N ASN A 68 -4.75 23.34 -16.87
CA ASN A 68 -4.96 24.72 -17.36
C ASN A 68 -6.31 25.32 -16.92
N LYS A 69 -6.64 25.19 -15.63
CA LYS A 69 -7.89 25.67 -15.03
C LYS A 69 -7.68 26.74 -13.95
N PRO A 70 -7.02 27.89 -14.26
CA PRO A 70 -6.71 28.93 -13.28
C PRO A 70 -7.94 29.62 -12.68
N GLU A 71 -9.12 29.47 -13.30
CA GLU A 71 -10.36 30.02 -12.78
C GLU A 71 -10.77 29.44 -11.41
N TYR A 72 -10.43 28.18 -11.09
CA TYR A 72 -10.79 27.56 -9.82
C TYR A 72 -9.98 28.09 -8.64
N PRO A 73 -8.63 28.15 -8.69
CA PRO A 73 -7.89 28.81 -7.63
C PRO A 73 -8.22 30.30 -7.50
N ALA A 74 -8.51 31.00 -8.61
CA ALA A 74 -8.97 32.38 -8.56
C ALA A 74 -10.31 32.54 -7.84
N MET A 75 -11.26 31.62 -8.06
CA MET A 75 -12.53 31.58 -7.33
C MET A 75 -12.32 31.38 -5.83
N ILE A 76 -11.44 30.46 -5.44
CA ILE A 76 -11.13 30.19 -4.03
C ILE A 76 -10.47 31.41 -3.39
N LYS A 77 -9.50 32.05 -4.06
CA LYS A 77 -8.87 33.30 -3.61
C LYS A 77 -9.89 34.44 -3.49
N GLY A 78 -10.80 34.57 -4.45
CA GLY A 78 -11.89 35.54 -4.41
C GLY A 78 -12.86 35.31 -3.25
N PHE A 79 -13.18 34.04 -2.95
CA PHE A 79 -13.96 33.67 -1.77
C PHE A 79 -13.22 34.04 -0.49
N LEU A 80 -11.94 33.67 -0.35
CA LEU A 80 -11.13 34.01 0.82
C LEU A 80 -10.98 35.53 1.03
N ALA A 81 -10.95 36.32 -0.03
CA ALA A 81 -10.92 37.78 0.07
C ALA A 81 -12.17 38.36 0.76
N GLN A 82 -13.34 37.69 0.66
CA GLN A 82 -14.55 38.07 1.41
C GLN A 82 -14.43 37.82 2.93
N TYR A 83 -13.45 37.02 3.35
CA TYR A 83 -13.12 36.73 4.73
C TYR A 83 -11.75 37.32 5.09
N ARG A 84 -11.43 38.52 4.59
CA ARG A 84 -10.13 39.20 4.75
C ARG A 84 -8.89 38.32 4.54
N ASN A 85 -8.95 37.36 3.62
CA ASN A 85 -7.89 36.37 3.41
C ASN A 85 -7.44 35.64 4.70
N LEU A 86 -8.39 35.47 5.63
CA LEU A 86 -8.22 34.87 6.94
C LEU A 86 -7.19 35.61 7.82
N GLU A 87 -7.21 36.94 7.81
CA GLU A 87 -6.40 37.78 8.70
C GLU A 87 -6.59 37.40 10.18
N GLY A 88 -5.52 37.58 10.97
CA GLY A 88 -5.45 37.10 12.35
C GLY A 88 -5.11 35.62 12.53
N LEU A 89 -5.27 34.76 11.51
CA LEU A 89 -4.76 33.38 11.56
C LEU A 89 -3.28 33.30 11.14
N ASP A 90 -2.52 32.41 11.77
CA ASP A 90 -1.17 32.07 11.30
C ASP A 90 -1.25 30.93 10.29
N LYS A 91 -1.38 31.30 9.02
CA LYS A 91 -1.61 30.38 7.89
C LYS A 91 -0.42 29.49 7.56
N THR A 92 0.74 29.71 8.19
CA THR A 92 1.99 28.95 8.00
C THR A 92 2.11 27.76 8.96
N LYS A 93 1.28 27.73 10.01
CA LYS A 93 1.35 26.71 11.06
C LYS A 93 0.31 25.61 10.86
N PRO A 94 0.56 24.41 11.44
CA PRO A 94 -0.42 23.34 11.44
C PRO A 94 -1.68 23.72 12.19
N LEU A 95 -2.83 23.28 11.67
CA LEU A 95 -4.13 23.34 12.33
C LEU A 95 -4.75 21.94 12.34
N GLY A 96 -5.77 21.74 13.17
CA GLY A 96 -6.37 20.42 13.25
C GLY A 96 -7.27 20.20 14.45
N ALA A 97 -7.34 18.94 14.89
CA ALA A 97 -8.07 18.54 16.08
C ALA A 97 -7.29 17.49 16.85
N PHE A 98 -7.33 17.62 18.18
CA PHE A 98 -6.90 16.60 19.11
C PHE A 98 -8.06 15.73 19.53
N VAL A 99 -7.79 14.45 19.78
CA VAL A 99 -8.69 13.56 20.49
C VAL A 99 -8.06 13.24 21.84
N PHE A 100 -8.81 13.48 22.90
CA PHE A 100 -8.43 13.16 24.27
C PHE A 100 -9.36 12.10 24.85
N LEU A 101 -8.99 11.57 26.02
CA LEU A 101 -9.87 10.76 26.85
C LEU A 101 -10.27 11.55 28.10
N ASP A 102 -11.56 11.57 28.41
CA ASP A 102 -12.02 12.12 29.69
C ASP A 102 -11.68 11.19 30.85
N LYS A 103 -11.41 11.77 32.02
CA LYS A 103 -11.11 11.00 33.24
C LYS A 103 -12.35 10.21 33.67
N GLY A 104 -12.20 8.90 33.85
CA GLY A 104 -13.28 8.05 34.35
C GLY A 104 -12.99 6.55 34.20
N ILE A 105 -13.92 5.73 34.68
CA ILE A 105 -13.85 4.25 34.57
C ILE A 105 -14.09 3.80 33.11
N SER A 106 -14.94 4.52 32.39
CA SER A 106 -15.18 4.33 30.95
C SER A 106 -14.92 5.64 30.22
N PRO A 107 -13.64 5.96 29.96
CA PRO A 107 -13.25 7.25 29.40
C PRO A 107 -13.78 7.42 27.98
N GLN A 108 -14.48 8.53 27.74
CA GLN A 108 -15.05 8.85 26.43
C GLN A 108 -14.10 9.75 25.63
N PRO A 109 -14.04 9.60 24.30
CA PRO A 109 -13.24 10.46 23.46
C PRO A 109 -13.83 11.88 23.41
N VAL A 110 -12.97 12.89 23.55
CA VAL A 110 -13.32 14.30 23.39
C VAL A 110 -12.45 14.92 22.32
N VAL A 111 -13.09 15.49 21.30
CA VAL A 111 -12.41 16.12 20.15
C VAL A 111 -12.30 17.62 20.38
N VAL A 112 -11.10 18.17 20.45
CA VAL A 112 -10.90 19.63 20.57
C VAL A 112 -10.16 20.13 19.35
N GLY A 113 -10.76 21.08 18.63
CA GLY A 113 -10.11 21.74 17.49
C GLY A 113 -8.99 22.67 17.97
N PHE A 114 -7.95 22.86 17.18
CA PHE A 114 -6.94 23.89 17.40
C PHE A 114 -6.64 24.63 16.10
N ILE A 115 -6.63 25.96 16.16
CA ILE A 115 -6.33 26.83 15.03
C ILE A 115 -5.23 27.81 15.44
N PRO A 116 -4.15 27.95 14.67
CA PRO A 116 -3.06 28.86 15.00
C PRO A 116 -3.50 30.31 14.79
N VAL A 117 -3.30 31.14 15.81
CA VAL A 117 -3.72 32.55 15.80
C VAL A 117 -2.50 33.45 15.90
N LYS A 118 -2.37 34.34 14.91
CA LYS A 118 -1.33 35.38 14.86
C LYS A 118 -1.76 36.64 15.62
N SER A 119 -3.02 37.05 15.47
CA SER A 119 -3.60 38.23 16.11
C SER A 119 -5.08 38.01 16.37
N LEU A 120 -5.48 38.05 17.66
CA LEU A 120 -6.88 37.89 18.04
C LEU A 120 -7.74 39.08 17.59
N ASP A 121 -7.18 40.29 17.57
CA ASP A 121 -7.89 41.50 17.14
C ASP A 121 -8.23 41.42 15.66
N GLU A 122 -7.27 41.04 14.82
CA GLU A 122 -7.48 40.84 13.37
C GLU A 122 -8.47 39.69 13.11
N LEU A 123 -8.37 38.60 13.89
CA LEU A 123 -9.29 37.47 13.76
C LEU A 123 -10.73 37.88 14.11
N THR A 124 -10.89 38.69 15.16
CA THR A 124 -12.21 39.21 15.58
C THR A 124 -12.80 40.11 14.52
N GLN A 125 -12.00 40.99 13.90
CA GLN A 125 -12.45 41.81 12.78
C GLN A 125 -12.85 40.96 11.56
N THR A 126 -12.04 39.94 11.24
CA THR A 126 -12.31 39.01 10.13
C THR A 126 -13.63 38.27 10.30
N LEU A 127 -13.90 37.77 11.51
CA LEU A 127 -15.17 37.10 11.82
C LEU A 127 -16.36 38.09 11.86
N GLY A 128 -16.11 39.31 12.32
CA GLY A 128 -17.10 40.38 12.35
C GLY A 128 -17.64 40.77 10.96
N GLU A 129 -16.80 40.76 9.92
CA GLU A 129 -17.22 41.06 8.54
C GLU A 129 -18.30 40.11 8.01
N VAL A 130 -18.32 38.88 8.53
CA VAL A 130 -19.30 37.85 8.14
C VAL A 130 -20.36 37.59 9.22
N GLY A 131 -20.49 38.52 10.18
CA GLY A 131 -21.55 38.52 11.18
C GLY A 131 -21.31 37.58 12.36
N PHE A 132 -20.10 37.05 12.54
CA PHE A 132 -19.75 36.24 13.70
C PHE A 132 -19.07 37.08 14.79
N LEU A 133 -19.51 36.91 16.03
CA LEU A 133 -19.00 37.65 17.18
C LEU A 133 -18.25 36.72 18.13
N ILE A 134 -16.99 37.06 18.41
CA ILE A 134 -16.20 36.49 19.49
C ILE A 134 -16.40 37.38 20.73
N ASN A 135 -16.93 36.81 21.81
CA ASN A 135 -17.15 37.52 23.07
C ASN A 135 -16.26 36.93 24.17
N PRO A 136 -15.58 37.75 24.98
CA PRO A 136 -14.85 37.25 26.14
C PRO A 136 -15.81 36.66 27.17
N VAL A 137 -15.39 35.62 27.87
CA VAL A 137 -16.13 35.07 29.01
C VAL A 137 -15.78 35.89 30.25
N GLU A 138 -16.78 36.50 30.86
CA GLU A 138 -16.59 37.35 32.04
C GLU A 138 -15.89 36.58 33.17
N GLY A 139 -14.86 37.20 33.76
CA GLY A 139 -14.08 36.62 34.85
C GLY A 139 -13.12 35.50 34.45
N GLN A 140 -12.96 35.18 33.16
CA GLN A 140 -12.05 34.13 32.69
C GLN A 140 -11.08 34.66 31.63
N GLU A 141 -9.80 34.79 31.99
CA GLU A 141 -8.75 35.16 31.04
C GLU A 141 -8.61 34.11 29.93
N ASN A 142 -8.34 34.58 28.70
CA ASN A 142 -8.10 33.73 27.53
C ASN A 142 -9.29 32.82 27.16
N ARG A 143 -10.50 33.12 27.64
CA ARG A 143 -11.73 32.39 27.30
C ARG A 143 -12.69 33.25 26.52
N TYR A 144 -13.23 32.68 25.45
CA TYR A 144 -14.18 33.36 24.57
C TYR A 144 -15.31 32.43 24.15
N THR A 145 -16.40 33.00 23.67
CA THR A 145 -17.49 32.30 22.99
C THR A 145 -17.66 32.87 21.60
N LEU A 146 -17.86 31.98 20.62
CA LEU A 146 -18.20 32.31 19.26
C LEU A 146 -19.64 31.84 19.00
N ALA A 147 -20.54 32.80 18.81
CA ALA A 147 -21.93 32.52 18.51
C ALA A 147 -22.09 32.13 17.03
N LEU A 148 -22.49 30.89 16.76
CA LEU A 148 -22.89 30.42 15.43
C LEU A 148 -24.43 30.28 15.38
N PRO A 149 -25.05 30.15 14.19
CA PRO A 149 -26.51 30.15 14.07
C PRO A 149 -27.23 29.05 14.85
N THR A 150 -26.58 27.89 15.05
CA THR A 150 -27.20 26.70 15.65
C THR A 150 -26.57 26.23 16.97
N PHE A 151 -25.37 26.70 17.30
CA PHE A 151 -24.67 26.37 18.54
C PHE A 151 -23.63 27.45 18.86
N SER A 152 -23.07 27.43 20.06
CA SER A 152 -21.93 28.27 20.42
C SER A 152 -20.67 27.42 20.52
N LEU A 153 -19.55 27.95 20.03
CA LEU A 153 -18.23 27.38 20.26
C LEU A 153 -17.59 28.11 21.43
N HIS A 154 -17.06 27.36 22.39
CA HIS A 154 -16.16 27.86 23.40
C HIS A 154 -14.74 27.85 22.85
N ILE A 155 -13.97 28.88 23.23
CA ILE A 155 -12.60 29.09 22.78
C ILE A 155 -11.70 29.28 23.99
N LYS A 156 -10.56 28.59 24.01
CA LYS A 156 -9.45 28.86 24.93
C LYS A 156 -8.20 29.24 24.15
N MET A 157 -7.61 30.39 24.44
CA MET A 157 -6.33 30.79 23.88
C MET A 157 -5.19 30.19 24.72
N ALA A 158 -4.28 29.46 24.06
CA ALA A 158 -3.08 28.93 24.69
C ALA A 158 -2.01 28.63 23.63
N HIS A 159 -0.73 28.83 23.94
CA HIS A 159 0.41 28.50 23.06
C HIS A 159 0.38 29.14 21.66
N GLY A 160 -0.31 30.27 21.49
CA GLY A 160 -0.53 30.89 20.17
C GLY A 160 -1.60 30.19 19.31
N TYR A 161 -2.47 29.39 19.94
CA TYR A 161 -3.58 28.69 19.31
C TYR A 161 -4.91 29.03 19.98
N ALA A 162 -5.98 29.03 19.20
CA ALA A 162 -7.35 28.95 19.66
C ALA A 162 -7.79 27.49 19.71
N PHE A 163 -8.07 26.99 20.92
CA PHE A 163 -8.67 25.67 21.14
C PHE A 163 -10.19 25.79 21.16
N LEU A 164 -10.89 24.95 20.39
CA LEU A 164 -12.32 25.08 20.08
C LEU A 164 -13.12 23.84 20.47
N GLN A 165 -14.23 24.03 21.18
CA GLN A 165 -15.17 22.96 21.53
C GLN A 165 -16.56 23.49 21.89
N ILE A 166 -17.60 22.70 21.65
CA ILE A 166 -19.01 22.98 21.98
C ILE A 166 -19.29 22.89 23.49
N LYS A 167 -18.59 22.02 24.22
CA LYS A 167 -18.68 21.90 25.68
C LYS A 167 -17.56 22.69 26.35
N SER A 168 -17.89 23.63 27.23
CA SER A 168 -16.91 24.48 27.90
C SER A 168 -15.94 23.67 28.76
N GLU A 169 -16.43 22.64 29.45
CA GLU A 169 -15.66 21.83 30.41
C GLU A 169 -14.50 21.10 29.74
N ALA A 170 -14.65 20.77 28.46
CA ALA A 170 -13.61 20.14 27.68
C ALA A 170 -12.39 21.06 27.45
N LEU A 171 -12.53 22.37 27.65
CA LEU A 171 -11.44 23.34 27.54
C LEU A 171 -10.74 23.62 28.88
N ASP A 172 -11.23 23.08 29.99
CA ASP A 172 -10.62 23.29 31.30
C ASP A 172 -9.36 22.46 31.52
N ARG A 173 -9.03 21.58 30.56
CA ARG A 173 -7.76 20.84 30.51
C ARG A 173 -6.56 21.76 30.25
N ASP A 174 -5.40 21.35 30.74
CA ASP A 174 -4.13 21.96 30.39
C ASP A 174 -3.68 21.43 29.03
N PHE A 175 -3.79 22.28 28.00
CA PHE A 175 -3.41 21.88 26.66
C PHE A 175 -1.90 21.89 26.49
N TYR A 176 -1.38 20.84 25.87
CA TYR A 176 -0.04 20.83 25.30
C TYR A 176 0.04 21.74 24.07
N ASN A 177 1.25 22.16 23.70
CA ASN A 177 1.46 22.90 22.46
C ASN A 177 1.17 21.98 21.25
N PRO A 178 0.27 22.37 20.32
CA PRO A 178 -0.05 21.53 19.17
C PRO A 178 1.14 21.12 18.31
N VAL A 179 2.18 21.96 18.24
CA VAL A 179 3.40 21.72 17.45
C VAL A 179 4.15 20.46 17.92
N GLU A 180 4.07 20.10 19.20
CA GLU A 180 4.71 18.91 19.75
C GLU A 180 4.17 17.61 19.13
N PHE A 181 2.93 17.61 18.67
CA PHE A 181 2.25 16.45 18.09
C PHE A 181 2.09 16.54 16.57
N THR A 182 2.27 17.73 15.99
CA THR A 182 2.01 17.99 14.57
C THR A 182 3.25 18.27 13.74
N SER A 183 4.35 18.73 14.32
CA SER A 183 5.54 19.17 13.57
C SER A 183 6.14 18.08 12.67
N ALA A 184 6.34 16.87 13.20
CA ALA A 184 6.85 15.75 12.42
C ALA A 184 5.88 15.35 11.29
N LEU A 185 4.57 15.35 11.57
CA LEU A 185 3.54 15.04 10.59
C LEU A 185 3.49 16.11 9.49
N ALA A 186 3.42 17.39 9.86
CA ALA A 186 3.35 18.51 8.94
C ALA A 186 4.62 18.66 8.09
N LYS A 187 5.77 18.14 8.54
CA LYS A 187 6.99 18.10 7.73
C LYS A 187 6.87 17.10 6.56
N GLU A 188 6.22 15.97 6.79
CA GLU A 188 6.13 14.88 5.82
C GLU A 188 4.84 14.92 4.98
N TYR A 189 3.74 15.40 5.57
CA TYR A 189 2.39 15.30 5.02
C TYR A 189 1.71 16.66 4.93
N ASP A 190 0.86 16.85 3.92
CA ASP A 190 -0.06 17.99 3.83
C ASP A 190 -1.27 17.78 4.74
N ILE A 191 -1.74 16.54 4.84
CA ILE A 191 -2.82 16.11 5.74
C ILE A 191 -2.39 14.82 6.42
N ALA A 192 -2.52 14.73 7.73
CA ALA A 192 -2.19 13.53 8.47
C ALA A 192 -3.11 13.29 9.67
N GLY A 193 -3.28 12.01 10.01
CA GLY A 193 -3.83 11.57 11.28
C GLY A 193 -2.82 10.68 11.99
N ALA A 194 -2.68 10.84 13.30
CA ALA A 194 -1.89 9.94 14.13
C ALA A 194 -2.66 9.50 15.37
N LEU A 195 -2.57 8.21 15.70
CA LEU A 195 -3.03 7.63 16.97
C LEU A 195 -1.80 7.29 17.80
N PHE A 196 -1.65 7.97 18.95
CA PHE A 196 -0.58 7.76 19.90
C PHE A 196 -0.94 6.61 20.84
N LEU A 197 -0.68 5.38 20.40
CA LEU A 197 -0.98 4.17 21.16
C LEU A 197 -0.36 4.21 22.57
N SER A 198 0.82 4.81 22.72
CA SER A 198 1.46 5.01 24.04
C SER A 198 0.66 5.87 25.02
N ASN A 199 -0.28 6.68 24.54
CA ASN A 199 -1.16 7.51 25.37
C ASN A 199 -2.52 6.85 25.62
N VAL A 200 -2.83 5.74 24.94
CA VAL A 200 -4.08 4.98 25.13
C VAL A 200 -3.88 3.94 26.23
N PRO A 201 -4.73 3.89 27.27
CA PRO A 201 -4.64 2.88 28.32
C PRO A 201 -4.65 1.45 27.74
N GLN A 202 -3.73 0.60 28.22
CA GLN A 202 -3.60 -0.78 27.73
C GLN A 202 -4.92 -1.57 27.75
N PRO A 203 -5.76 -1.50 28.81
CA PRO A 203 -7.03 -2.22 28.82
C PRO A 203 -7.94 -1.85 27.63
N MET A 204 -7.96 -0.58 27.22
CA MET A 204 -8.77 -0.15 26.07
C MET A 204 -8.21 -0.70 24.75
N ARG A 205 -6.88 -0.74 24.61
CA ARG A 205 -6.24 -1.32 23.42
C ARG A 205 -6.55 -2.82 23.30
N MET A 206 -6.47 -3.55 24.41
CA MET A 206 -6.79 -4.97 24.43
C MET A 206 -8.28 -5.24 24.24
N MET A 207 -9.17 -4.41 24.78
CA MET A 207 -10.61 -4.49 24.50
C MET A 207 -10.91 -4.38 22.99
N ALA A 208 -10.19 -3.51 22.27
CA ALA A 208 -10.33 -3.41 20.82
C ALA A 208 -9.88 -4.69 20.09
N VAL A 209 -8.81 -5.34 20.58
CA VAL A 209 -8.35 -6.65 20.07
C VAL A 209 -9.40 -7.72 20.32
N ASP A 210 -9.98 -7.78 21.52
CA ASP A 210 -11.00 -8.76 21.88
C ASP A 210 -12.27 -8.60 21.01
N LEU A 211 -12.71 -7.35 20.78
CA LEU A 211 -13.83 -7.05 19.88
C LEU A 211 -13.53 -7.44 18.42
N ALA A 212 -12.30 -7.18 17.95
CA ALA A 212 -11.88 -7.59 16.61
C ALA A 212 -11.84 -9.12 16.48
N SER A 213 -11.36 -9.83 17.50
CA SER A 213 -11.38 -11.29 17.56
C SER A 213 -12.79 -11.83 17.49
N ALA A 214 -13.71 -11.31 18.33
CA ALA A 214 -15.10 -11.74 18.34
C ALA A 214 -15.80 -11.51 16.98
N SER A 215 -15.57 -10.35 16.34
CA SER A 215 -16.13 -10.09 15.00
C SER A 215 -15.53 -10.98 13.92
N MET A 216 -14.27 -11.37 14.08
CA MET A 216 -13.60 -12.27 13.14
C MET A 216 -14.14 -13.70 13.30
N ASP A 217 -14.29 -14.20 14.52
CA ASP A 217 -14.82 -15.55 14.78
C ASP A 217 -16.21 -15.75 14.18
N GLU A 218 -17.07 -14.72 14.22
CA GLU A 218 -18.38 -14.72 13.55
C GLU A 218 -18.26 -14.90 12.02
N LYS A 219 -17.21 -14.33 11.40
CA LYS A 219 -17.00 -14.30 9.94
C LYS A 219 -16.09 -15.41 9.42
N LEU A 220 -15.48 -16.19 10.30
CA LEU A 220 -14.55 -17.27 9.97
C LEU A 220 -15.24 -18.58 9.57
N GLN A 221 -16.56 -18.60 9.42
CA GLN A 221 -17.26 -19.75 8.88
C GLN A 221 -16.94 -19.95 7.39
N GLN A 222 -16.84 -21.21 6.96
CA GLN A 222 -16.67 -21.56 5.54
C GLN A 222 -17.91 -21.11 4.77
N LYS A 223 -17.69 -20.39 3.67
CA LYS A 223 -18.82 -19.89 2.87
C LYS A 223 -19.42 -21.05 2.06
N PRO A 224 -20.73 -21.02 1.76
CA PRO A 224 -21.32 -22.01 0.86
C PRO A 224 -20.58 -22.04 -0.49
N GLY A 225 -20.07 -23.23 -0.87
CA GLY A 225 -19.33 -23.44 -2.12
C GLY A 225 -17.86 -22.99 -2.10
N GLU A 226 -17.31 -22.62 -0.93
CA GLU A 226 -15.89 -22.30 -0.79
C GLU A 226 -15.06 -23.59 -0.70
N GLU A 227 -14.08 -23.75 -1.60
CA GLU A 227 -13.10 -24.84 -1.54
C GLU A 227 -12.28 -24.79 -0.25
N ASP A 228 -11.92 -25.94 0.30
CA ASP A 228 -11.21 -26.05 1.58
C ASP A 228 -9.89 -25.28 1.62
N LEU A 229 -9.09 -25.31 0.55
CA LEU A 229 -7.84 -24.56 0.49
C LEU A 229 -8.08 -23.04 0.55
N LYS A 230 -9.11 -22.55 -0.15
CA LYS A 230 -9.51 -21.14 -0.11
C LYS A 230 -9.99 -20.76 1.29
N PHE A 231 -10.77 -21.64 1.92
CA PHE A 231 -11.23 -21.47 3.28
C PHE A 231 -10.07 -21.38 4.28
N GLN A 232 -9.17 -22.36 4.30
CA GLN A 232 -8.03 -22.39 5.22
C GLN A 232 -7.10 -21.19 5.01
N THR A 233 -6.78 -20.87 3.75
CA THR A 233 -5.97 -19.69 3.42
C THR A 233 -6.63 -18.41 3.93
N ARG A 234 -7.94 -18.24 3.71
CA ARG A 234 -8.69 -17.08 4.20
C ARG A 234 -8.69 -17.01 5.73
N LYS A 235 -8.93 -18.14 6.40
CA LYS A 235 -8.94 -18.23 7.86
C LYS A 235 -7.59 -17.83 8.44
N GLU A 236 -6.53 -18.44 7.95
CA GLU A 236 -5.17 -18.25 8.46
C GLU A 236 -4.60 -16.87 8.11
N THR A 237 -4.98 -16.30 6.97
CA THR A 237 -4.67 -14.89 6.66
C THR A 237 -5.39 -13.93 7.59
N SER A 238 -6.66 -14.21 7.92
CA SER A 238 -7.43 -13.40 8.89
C SER A 238 -6.83 -13.49 10.28
N LEU A 239 -6.47 -14.70 10.75
CA LEU A 239 -5.81 -14.92 12.03
C LEU A 239 -4.44 -14.22 12.12
N LEU A 240 -3.66 -14.27 11.04
CA LEU A 240 -2.41 -13.53 10.95
C LEU A 240 -2.63 -12.01 11.05
N ALA A 241 -3.64 -11.48 10.37
CA ALA A 241 -4.00 -10.07 10.45
C ALA A 241 -4.44 -9.66 11.87
N LEU A 242 -5.23 -10.50 12.56
CA LEU A 242 -5.60 -10.26 13.96
C LEU A 242 -4.37 -10.29 14.88
N LYS A 243 -3.48 -11.27 14.70
CA LYS A 243 -2.23 -11.35 15.48
C LYS A 243 -1.35 -10.12 15.26
N GLN A 244 -1.27 -9.62 14.03
CA GLN A 244 -0.56 -8.38 13.74
C GLN A 244 -1.24 -7.19 14.41
N PHE A 245 -2.57 -7.13 14.41
CA PHE A 245 -3.32 -6.07 15.10
C PHE A 245 -3.09 -6.12 16.61
N GLU A 246 -3.17 -7.29 17.24
CA GLU A 246 -2.85 -7.51 18.64
C GLU A 246 -1.42 -7.03 18.96
N ARG A 247 -0.46 -7.44 18.12
CA ARG A 247 0.94 -7.07 18.27
C ARG A 247 1.13 -5.56 18.23
N VAL A 248 0.47 -4.88 17.31
CA VAL A 248 0.48 -3.43 17.21
C VAL A 248 -0.22 -2.78 18.41
N ALA A 249 -1.35 -3.32 18.88
CA ALA A 249 -2.05 -2.83 20.06
C ALA A 249 -1.21 -3.00 21.35
N GLN A 250 -0.39 -4.04 21.42
CA GLN A 250 0.51 -4.29 22.55
C GLN A 250 1.76 -3.43 22.46
N ASP A 251 2.48 -3.48 21.34
CA ASP A 251 3.85 -2.99 21.23
C ASP A 251 4.01 -1.72 20.39
N GLY A 252 2.95 -1.26 19.73
CA GLY A 252 2.94 -0.04 18.95
C GLY A 252 3.06 1.22 19.81
N GLU A 253 3.81 2.19 19.29
CA GLU A 253 3.96 3.53 19.84
C GLU A 253 2.96 4.50 19.17
N GLN A 254 2.89 4.45 17.84
CA GLN A 254 2.10 5.36 17.03
C GLN A 254 1.62 4.69 15.74
N LEU A 255 0.35 4.95 15.37
CA LEU A 255 -0.17 4.71 14.01
C LEU A 255 -0.28 6.04 13.28
N THR A 256 0.04 6.05 11.99
CA THR A 256 -0.01 7.26 11.17
C THR A 256 -0.70 6.97 9.83
N VAL A 257 -1.63 7.83 9.44
CA VAL A 257 -2.16 7.92 8.07
C VAL A 257 -1.76 9.29 7.53
N GLY A 258 -1.16 9.33 6.35
CA GLY A 258 -0.64 10.55 5.75
C GLY A 258 -1.03 10.68 4.28
N TYR A 259 -1.25 11.93 3.86
CA TYR A 259 -1.43 12.34 2.48
C TYR A 259 -0.45 13.47 2.18
N THR A 260 0.25 13.36 1.05
CA THR A 260 1.13 14.41 0.55
C THR A 260 0.93 14.58 -0.94
N LEU A 261 0.89 15.83 -1.40
CA LEU A 261 1.07 16.19 -2.79
C LEU A 261 2.49 16.73 -2.98
N SER A 262 3.35 15.98 -3.67
CA SER A 262 4.70 16.44 -3.97
C SER A 262 4.75 17.13 -5.32
N ARG A 263 4.90 18.46 -5.30
CA ARG A 263 5.14 19.25 -6.51
C ARG A 263 6.50 18.92 -7.16
N GLN A 264 7.49 18.60 -6.34
CA GLN A 264 8.84 18.25 -6.81
C GLN A 264 8.86 16.89 -7.53
N ASN A 265 8.24 15.88 -6.92
CA ASN A 265 8.21 14.52 -7.48
C ASN A 265 7.02 14.31 -8.44
N LYS A 266 6.14 15.32 -8.53
CA LYS A 266 4.92 15.30 -9.34
C LYS A 266 4.05 14.09 -9.05
N ASN A 267 3.83 13.77 -7.78
CA ASN A 267 3.04 12.64 -7.35
C ASN A 267 2.16 12.96 -6.13
N ILE A 268 1.15 12.14 -5.93
CA ILE A 268 0.42 12.03 -4.66
C ILE A 268 0.99 10.81 -3.93
N GLN A 269 1.24 10.95 -2.63
CA GLN A 269 1.66 9.86 -1.76
C GLN A 269 0.61 9.65 -0.66
N LEU A 270 0.17 8.41 -0.49
CA LEU A 270 -0.60 7.96 0.66
C LEU A 270 0.30 7.07 1.52
N HIS A 271 0.29 7.31 2.82
CA HIS A 271 1.11 6.59 3.79
C HIS A 271 0.23 5.99 4.88
N LEU A 272 0.47 4.72 5.20
CA LEU A 272 -0.04 4.05 6.41
C LEU A 272 1.16 3.46 7.15
N GLY A 273 1.44 3.95 8.36
CA GLY A 273 2.64 3.56 9.10
C GLY A 273 2.37 3.20 10.55
N VAL A 274 3.22 2.31 11.08
CA VAL A 274 3.27 1.92 12.48
C VAL A 274 4.69 2.10 12.99
N LYS A 275 4.84 2.85 14.08
CA LYS A 275 6.08 2.92 14.85
C LYS A 275 5.98 1.99 16.05
N ALA A 276 6.99 1.17 16.27
CA ALA A 276 7.07 0.25 17.40
C ALA A 276 7.77 0.90 18.60
N ARG A 277 7.36 0.52 19.81
CA ARG A 277 8.12 0.88 21.01
C ARG A 277 9.49 0.18 20.99
N PRO A 278 10.58 0.87 21.41
CA PRO A 278 11.90 0.26 21.48
C PRO A 278 11.91 -1.02 22.34
N ASP A 279 12.81 -1.96 22.00
CA ASP A 279 13.05 -3.22 22.71
C ASP A 279 11.85 -4.17 22.87
N THR A 280 10.69 -3.84 22.28
CA THR A 280 9.55 -4.74 22.18
C THR A 280 9.76 -5.78 21.08
N PRO A 281 9.06 -6.92 21.13
CA PRO A 281 9.26 -7.90 20.09
C PRO A 281 8.61 -7.52 18.73
N LEU A 282 7.76 -6.49 18.65
CA LEU A 282 7.42 -5.82 17.36
C LEU A 282 8.62 -4.99 16.85
N GLY A 283 9.30 -4.25 17.71
CA GLY A 283 10.50 -3.52 17.33
C GLY A 283 11.61 -4.44 16.80
N LYS A 284 11.81 -5.59 17.45
CA LYS A 284 12.77 -6.62 16.97
C LYS A 284 12.39 -7.18 15.59
N GLU A 285 11.10 -7.34 15.33
CA GLU A 285 10.60 -7.77 14.02
C GLU A 285 10.93 -6.74 12.94
N PHE A 286 10.69 -5.45 13.18
CA PHE A 286 11.07 -4.38 12.24
C PHE A 286 12.58 -4.30 12.02
N GLN A 287 13.40 -4.49 13.07
CA GLN A 287 14.87 -4.59 12.93
C GLN A 287 15.32 -5.75 12.04
N GLN A 288 14.61 -6.88 12.08
CA GLN A 288 14.92 -8.03 11.21
C GLN A 288 14.46 -7.76 9.77
N LEU A 289 13.24 -7.26 9.59
CA LEU A 289 12.65 -7.02 8.28
C LEU A 289 13.35 -5.87 7.52
N SER A 290 13.82 -4.83 8.21
CA SER A 290 14.59 -3.73 7.61
C SER A 290 15.93 -4.17 7.01
N LYS A 291 16.46 -5.32 7.44
CA LYS A 291 17.67 -5.94 6.87
C LYS A 291 17.39 -6.94 5.75
N THR A 292 16.11 -7.25 5.54
CA THR A 292 15.68 -8.20 4.51
C THR A 292 15.34 -7.44 3.24
N SER A 293 15.76 -7.95 2.09
CA SER A 293 15.49 -7.36 0.77
C SER A 293 15.14 -8.46 -0.21
N SER A 294 14.12 -8.25 -1.05
CA SER A 294 13.94 -9.10 -2.24
C SER A 294 15.18 -9.02 -3.12
N GLN A 295 15.54 -10.15 -3.74
CA GLN A 295 16.60 -10.24 -4.74
C GLN A 295 16.39 -9.25 -5.89
N TYR A 296 15.13 -8.91 -6.19
CA TYR A 296 14.71 -8.05 -7.29
C TYR A 296 14.45 -6.58 -6.89
N SER A 297 14.74 -6.21 -5.64
CA SER A 297 14.51 -4.85 -5.13
C SER A 297 15.38 -3.76 -5.79
N TYR A 298 16.36 -4.14 -6.61
CA TYR A 298 17.14 -3.22 -7.46
C TYR A 298 16.34 -2.70 -8.67
N LEU A 299 15.23 -3.36 -9.04
CA LEU A 299 14.41 -2.95 -10.17
C LEU A 299 13.76 -1.59 -9.90
N ASP A 300 13.72 -0.77 -10.94
CA ASP A 300 13.10 0.55 -10.92
C ASP A 300 11.60 0.41 -11.21
N GLU A 301 10.76 1.03 -10.38
CA GLU A 301 9.30 1.02 -10.48
C GLU A 301 8.76 1.44 -11.86
N ASN A 302 9.50 2.25 -12.62
CA ASN A 302 9.10 2.77 -13.92
C ASN A 302 9.70 1.98 -15.10
N SER A 303 10.51 0.94 -14.82
CA SER A 303 11.21 0.15 -15.85
C SER A 303 10.31 -0.66 -16.78
N SER A 304 9.05 -0.89 -16.39
CA SER A 304 8.08 -1.70 -17.13
C SER A 304 6.65 -1.14 -17.02
N ASP A 305 5.70 -1.70 -17.76
CA ASP A 305 4.27 -1.34 -17.67
C ASP A 305 3.61 -1.97 -16.44
N TYR A 306 4.09 -3.15 -16.08
CA TYR A 306 3.80 -3.80 -14.80
C TYR A 306 5.12 -4.30 -14.22
N LEU A 307 5.37 -4.01 -12.94
CA LEU A 307 6.45 -4.60 -12.16
C LEU A 307 5.87 -5.10 -10.85
N GLY A 308 6.05 -6.39 -10.58
CA GLY A 308 5.77 -6.96 -9.27
C GLY A 308 6.98 -7.74 -8.78
N TYR A 309 7.42 -7.53 -7.56
CA TYR A 309 8.29 -8.48 -6.87
C TYR A 309 7.81 -8.66 -5.43
N ALA A 310 8.04 -9.83 -4.85
CA ALA A 310 7.70 -10.09 -3.46
C ALA A 310 8.49 -11.26 -2.87
N ILE A 311 8.84 -11.14 -1.59
CA ILE A 311 9.16 -12.27 -0.72
C ILE A 311 7.86 -12.75 -0.07
N LEU A 312 7.40 -13.93 -0.45
CA LEU A 312 6.20 -14.58 0.08
C LEU A 312 6.60 -15.65 1.09
N PRO A 313 6.18 -15.56 2.37
CA PRO A 313 6.38 -16.64 3.32
C PRO A 313 5.47 -17.84 2.95
N LEU A 314 6.03 -19.05 3.01
CA LEU A 314 5.29 -20.29 2.77
C LEU A 314 5.16 -21.04 4.10
N ARG A 315 3.96 -21.07 4.69
CA ARG A 315 3.73 -21.74 5.99
C ARG A 315 3.63 -23.24 5.76
N LYS A 316 4.25 -24.01 6.66
CA LYS A 316 4.33 -25.49 6.56
C LYS A 316 2.96 -26.14 6.37
N GLU A 317 2.01 -25.78 7.21
CA GLU A 317 0.70 -26.45 7.28
C GLU A 317 -0.30 -26.00 6.20
N ILE A 318 0.01 -24.96 5.42
CA ILE A 318 -0.93 -24.36 4.46
C ILE A 318 -0.27 -24.31 3.08
N GLU A 319 0.58 -23.30 2.84
CA GLU A 319 1.14 -23.07 1.51
C GLU A 319 2.10 -24.20 1.10
N GLN A 320 2.99 -24.64 2.00
CA GLN A 320 3.94 -25.68 1.64
C GLN A 320 3.23 -26.99 1.36
N LYS A 321 2.36 -27.43 2.27
CA LYS A 321 1.56 -28.65 2.08
C LYS A 321 0.75 -28.60 0.78
N ALA A 322 0.00 -27.52 0.54
CA ALA A 322 -0.82 -27.40 -0.66
C ALA A 322 0.01 -27.37 -1.96
N LEU A 323 1.17 -26.69 -1.95
CA LEU A 323 2.05 -26.66 -3.11
C LEU A 323 2.75 -28.01 -3.35
N ILE A 324 3.15 -28.72 -2.29
CA ILE A 324 3.73 -30.07 -2.38
C ILE A 324 2.67 -31.06 -2.91
N GLU A 325 1.45 -31.04 -2.37
CA GLU A 325 0.35 -31.88 -2.88
C GLU A 325 0.02 -31.56 -4.35
N LEU A 326 0.05 -30.28 -4.74
CA LEU A 326 -0.12 -29.88 -6.14
C LEU A 326 1.01 -30.41 -7.03
N LEU A 327 2.27 -30.34 -6.56
CA LEU A 327 3.41 -30.90 -7.27
C LEU A 327 3.28 -32.41 -7.42
N GLU A 328 2.95 -33.14 -6.34
CA GLU A 328 2.73 -34.59 -6.36
C GLU A 328 1.58 -34.98 -7.29
N LYS A 329 0.48 -34.22 -7.30
CA LYS A 329 -0.61 -34.45 -8.24
C LYS A 329 -0.16 -34.22 -9.68
N SER A 330 0.65 -33.18 -9.93
CA SER A 330 1.14 -32.84 -11.28
C SER A 330 2.01 -33.93 -11.90
N THR A 331 2.57 -34.84 -11.09
CA THR A 331 3.37 -35.96 -11.61
C THR A 331 2.52 -37.10 -12.17
N SER A 332 1.22 -37.14 -11.89
CA SER A 332 0.34 -38.26 -12.28
C SER A 332 0.24 -38.45 -13.79
N ASP A 333 0.31 -37.35 -14.54
CA ASP A 333 0.22 -37.32 -16.01
C ASP A 333 1.60 -37.25 -16.68
N VAL A 334 2.69 -37.29 -15.91
CA VAL A 334 4.05 -37.25 -16.45
C VAL A 334 4.45 -38.66 -16.91
N PRO A 335 4.88 -38.84 -18.17
CA PRO A 335 5.36 -40.13 -18.66
C PRO A 335 6.45 -40.72 -17.74
N PRO A 336 6.39 -42.02 -17.37
CA PRO A 336 7.36 -42.64 -16.46
C PRO A 336 8.81 -42.47 -16.90
N VAL A 337 9.07 -42.43 -18.21
CA VAL A 337 10.41 -42.17 -18.78
C VAL A 337 11.00 -40.82 -18.37
N LEU A 338 10.15 -39.81 -18.13
CA LEU A 338 10.58 -38.48 -17.68
C LEU A 338 10.79 -38.39 -16.16
N LEU A 339 10.18 -39.30 -15.40
CA LEU A 339 10.34 -39.40 -13.96
C LEU A 339 11.54 -40.28 -13.57
N GLY A 340 11.82 -41.33 -14.35
CA GLY A 340 12.86 -42.30 -14.04
C GLY A 340 12.53 -43.16 -12.81
N ASP A 341 13.56 -43.63 -12.12
CA ASP A 341 13.46 -44.38 -10.87
C ASP A 341 14.30 -43.74 -9.74
N ASP A 342 14.26 -44.34 -8.55
CA ASP A 342 14.94 -43.80 -7.36
C ASP A 342 16.47 -43.76 -7.51
N GLU A 343 17.06 -44.68 -8.30
CA GLU A 343 18.52 -44.74 -8.53
C GLU A 343 18.94 -43.83 -9.67
N ASN A 344 18.08 -43.65 -10.67
CA ASN A 344 18.30 -42.84 -11.88
C ASN A 344 17.11 -41.90 -12.09
N PRO A 345 17.02 -40.79 -11.33
CA PRO A 345 15.92 -39.85 -11.46
C PRO A 345 15.94 -39.21 -12.85
N GLY A 346 14.80 -39.24 -13.51
CA GLY A 346 14.59 -38.65 -14.83
C GLY A 346 14.59 -37.11 -14.79
N PRO A 347 14.55 -36.47 -15.98
CA PRO A 347 14.66 -35.02 -16.10
C PRO A 347 13.61 -34.25 -15.30
N VAL A 348 12.35 -34.70 -15.35
CA VAL A 348 11.24 -34.04 -14.64
C VAL A 348 11.34 -34.28 -13.13
N ALA A 349 11.77 -35.47 -12.69
CA ALA A 349 11.98 -35.75 -11.27
C ALA A 349 13.05 -34.83 -10.65
N LYS A 350 14.14 -34.56 -11.37
CA LYS A 350 15.17 -33.59 -10.96
C LYS A 350 14.59 -32.18 -10.77
N MET A 351 13.80 -31.70 -11.74
CA MET A 351 13.16 -30.38 -11.66
C MET A 351 12.16 -30.29 -10.48
N LEU A 352 11.36 -31.35 -10.27
CA LEU A 352 10.40 -31.44 -9.17
C LEU A 352 11.09 -31.46 -7.79
N LYS A 353 12.25 -32.12 -7.68
CA LYS A 353 13.07 -32.11 -6.47
C LYS A 353 13.47 -30.68 -6.08
N SER A 354 13.98 -29.90 -7.03
CA SER A 354 14.34 -28.49 -6.79
C SER A 354 13.12 -27.63 -6.47
N ALA A 355 11.98 -27.86 -7.12
CA ALA A 355 10.73 -27.16 -6.80
C ALA A 355 10.27 -27.46 -5.36
N LYS A 356 10.31 -28.72 -4.94
CA LYS A 356 10.01 -29.15 -3.56
C LYS A 356 10.98 -28.53 -2.55
N ALA A 357 12.28 -28.58 -2.81
CA ALA A 357 13.30 -27.96 -1.95
C ALA A 357 13.11 -26.43 -1.82
N THR A 358 12.58 -25.78 -2.87
CA THR A 358 12.26 -24.35 -2.84
C THR A 358 11.05 -24.07 -1.95
N ILE A 359 10.02 -24.90 -2.03
CA ILE A 359 8.84 -24.80 -1.17
C ILE A 359 9.22 -25.05 0.31
N GLU A 360 10.01 -26.09 0.56
CA GLU A 360 10.47 -26.48 1.91
C GLU A 360 11.41 -25.44 2.55
N ALA A 361 12.09 -24.62 1.73
CA ALA A 361 12.85 -23.46 2.22
C ALA A 361 11.96 -22.40 2.90
N GLY A 362 10.63 -22.48 2.75
CA GLY A 362 9.66 -21.69 3.50
C GLY A 362 9.48 -20.25 3.05
N ARG A 363 10.10 -19.87 1.93
CA ARG A 363 9.94 -18.55 1.31
C ARG A 363 10.09 -18.64 -0.20
N LEU A 364 9.28 -17.88 -0.91
CA LEU A 364 9.39 -17.67 -2.35
C LEU A 364 9.79 -16.21 -2.60
N ASP A 365 10.86 -15.98 -3.35
CA ASP A 365 11.26 -14.64 -3.81
C ASP A 365 11.18 -14.63 -5.33
N ALA A 366 10.26 -13.84 -5.88
CA ALA A 366 9.95 -13.84 -7.30
C ALA A 366 9.62 -12.43 -7.82
N GLN A 367 9.80 -12.24 -9.13
CA GLN A 367 9.40 -11.03 -9.85
C GLN A 367 8.65 -11.36 -11.14
N ILE A 368 7.80 -10.43 -11.55
CA ILE A 368 7.11 -10.40 -12.84
C ILE A 368 7.20 -8.98 -13.41
N GLN A 369 7.58 -8.87 -14.67
CA GLN A 369 7.60 -7.64 -15.47
C GLN A 369 6.76 -7.82 -16.73
N MET A 370 5.99 -6.80 -17.10
CA MET A 370 5.41 -6.69 -18.45
C MET A 370 6.03 -5.50 -19.17
N VAL A 371 6.72 -5.75 -20.27
CA VAL A 371 7.41 -4.73 -21.06
C VAL A 371 6.84 -4.67 -22.48
N GLN A 372 6.71 -3.47 -23.05
CA GLN A 372 6.37 -3.36 -24.47
C GLN A 372 7.56 -3.77 -25.33
N THR A 373 7.27 -4.48 -26.40
CA THR A 373 8.22 -4.83 -27.44
C THR A 373 8.20 -3.81 -28.58
N SER A 374 9.12 -3.93 -29.54
CA SER A 374 9.33 -2.92 -30.59
C SER A 374 8.11 -2.74 -31.51
N LYS A 375 7.22 -3.73 -31.54
CA LYS A 375 6.01 -3.75 -32.37
C LYS A 375 4.70 -3.41 -31.62
N GLY A 376 4.80 -2.91 -30.39
CA GLY A 376 3.61 -2.58 -29.57
C GLY A 376 2.87 -3.81 -29.03
N LYS A 377 3.54 -4.97 -28.95
CA LYS A 377 3.10 -6.16 -28.22
C LYS A 377 3.77 -6.20 -26.85
N THR A 378 3.28 -7.04 -25.95
CA THR A 378 3.83 -7.16 -24.60
C THR A 378 4.71 -8.41 -24.49
N ALA A 379 5.81 -8.33 -23.77
CA ALA A 379 6.55 -9.48 -23.26
C ALA A 379 6.37 -9.57 -21.74
N LEU A 380 6.06 -10.77 -21.23
CA LEU A 380 6.03 -11.06 -19.80
C LEU A 380 7.35 -11.72 -19.42
N ILE A 381 8.11 -11.09 -18.53
CA ILE A 381 9.34 -11.65 -17.96
C ILE A 381 9.06 -12.04 -16.52
N ALA A 382 9.39 -13.26 -16.12
CA ALA A 382 9.30 -13.71 -14.75
C ALA A 382 10.63 -14.32 -14.30
N SER A 383 10.94 -14.16 -13.02
CA SER A 383 12.04 -14.86 -12.39
C SER A 383 11.68 -15.27 -10.98
N MET A 384 12.21 -16.40 -10.55
CA MET A 384 12.05 -16.89 -9.19
C MET A 384 13.38 -17.46 -8.70
N LYS A 385 13.66 -17.22 -7.43
CA LYS A 385 14.76 -17.88 -6.76
C LYS A 385 14.42 -19.36 -6.56
N ILE A 386 15.38 -20.24 -6.81
CA ILE A 386 15.23 -21.69 -6.69
C ILE A 386 16.29 -22.30 -5.76
N SER A 387 15.87 -23.25 -4.94
CA SER A 387 16.76 -24.15 -4.20
C SER A 387 17.20 -25.30 -5.10
N GLU A 388 18.45 -25.75 -4.96
CA GLU A 388 19.04 -26.80 -5.80
C GLU A 388 18.96 -26.50 -7.31
N GLY A 389 19.32 -25.27 -7.71
CA GLY A 389 19.22 -24.83 -9.11
C GLY A 389 20.06 -25.64 -10.09
N GLU A 390 21.22 -26.18 -9.68
CA GLU A 390 22.03 -27.08 -10.52
C GLU A 390 21.28 -28.39 -10.85
N THR A 391 20.55 -28.96 -9.88
CA THR A 391 19.70 -30.14 -10.11
C THR A 391 18.58 -29.80 -11.11
N TYR A 392 17.97 -28.62 -10.97
CA TYR A 392 16.94 -28.16 -11.90
C TYR A 392 17.50 -27.99 -13.31
N LYS A 393 18.65 -27.30 -13.43
CA LYS A 393 19.32 -27.04 -14.71
C LYS A 393 19.67 -28.34 -15.44
N ALA A 394 20.20 -29.33 -14.74
CA ALA A 394 20.48 -30.64 -15.32
C ALA A 394 19.20 -31.34 -15.83
N GLY A 395 18.14 -31.35 -15.01
CA GLY A 395 16.85 -31.92 -15.41
C GLY A 395 16.22 -31.19 -16.61
N GLN A 396 16.31 -29.86 -16.65
CA GLN A 396 15.85 -29.05 -17.77
C GLN A 396 16.61 -29.38 -19.05
N GLN A 397 17.95 -29.41 -19.00
CA GLN A 397 18.79 -29.75 -20.15
C GLN A 397 18.41 -31.12 -20.73
N GLU A 398 18.36 -32.15 -19.87
CA GLU A 398 18.00 -33.51 -20.25
C GLU A 398 16.59 -33.59 -20.87
N LEU A 399 15.62 -32.83 -20.34
CA LEU A 399 14.26 -32.78 -20.88
C LEU A 399 14.25 -32.24 -22.32
N PHE A 400 14.91 -31.11 -22.55
CA PHE A 400 14.92 -30.47 -23.87
C PHE A 400 15.71 -31.27 -24.91
N ASP A 401 16.77 -31.97 -24.48
CA ASP A 401 17.54 -32.86 -25.36
C ASP A 401 16.75 -34.11 -25.75
N LEU A 402 15.90 -34.63 -24.83
CA LEU A 402 15.01 -35.75 -25.11
C LEU A 402 13.87 -35.37 -26.07
N LEU A 403 13.22 -34.22 -25.83
CA LEU A 403 12.07 -33.78 -26.63
C LEU A 403 12.49 -33.36 -28.04
N GLY A 404 13.64 -32.69 -28.19
CA GLY A 404 14.23 -32.30 -29.47
C GLY A 404 13.29 -31.55 -30.43
N PRO A 405 13.75 -31.18 -31.64
CA PRO A 405 12.91 -30.53 -32.65
C PRO A 405 11.99 -31.50 -33.42
N ASN A 406 12.09 -32.81 -33.14
CA ASN A 406 11.52 -33.88 -33.97
C ASN A 406 10.10 -34.32 -33.56
N GLU A 407 9.55 -33.82 -32.44
CA GLU A 407 8.15 -34.06 -32.10
C GLU A 407 7.21 -33.07 -32.83
N PRO A 408 6.06 -33.53 -33.35
CA PRO A 408 5.16 -32.68 -34.12
C PRO A 408 4.31 -31.84 -33.15
N THR A 409 4.90 -30.76 -32.64
CA THR A 409 4.27 -29.68 -31.88
C THR A 409 3.78 -29.99 -30.45
N PRO A 410 4.10 -29.15 -29.43
CA PRO A 410 4.88 -27.90 -29.50
C PRO A 410 6.34 -28.10 -29.91
N LYS A 411 6.94 -27.09 -30.54
CA LYS A 411 8.35 -27.15 -30.98
C LYS A 411 9.27 -26.84 -29.81
N PHE A 412 10.16 -27.76 -29.48
CA PHE A 412 11.16 -27.57 -28.43
C PHE A 412 12.54 -27.36 -29.07
N GLU A 413 13.26 -26.34 -28.62
CA GLU A 413 14.64 -26.11 -29.00
C GLU A 413 15.51 -25.96 -27.75
N SER A 414 16.50 -26.84 -27.63
CA SER A 414 17.49 -26.79 -26.56
C SER A 414 18.57 -25.75 -26.87
N ASN A 415 19.08 -25.07 -25.84
CA ASN A 415 20.28 -24.23 -25.92
C ASN A 415 20.24 -23.14 -27.00
N VAL A 416 19.10 -22.46 -27.13
CA VAL A 416 18.93 -21.36 -28.11
C VAL A 416 19.77 -20.13 -27.78
N ALA A 417 20.17 -19.98 -26.51
CA ALA A 417 21.11 -18.96 -26.06
C ALA A 417 21.75 -19.34 -24.71
N GLU A 418 22.86 -18.70 -24.40
CA GLU A 418 23.47 -18.72 -23.07
C GLU A 418 23.88 -17.29 -22.70
N ILE A 419 23.61 -16.87 -21.46
CA ILE A 419 24.04 -15.58 -20.95
C ILE A 419 24.29 -15.66 -19.44
N ASP A 420 25.44 -15.17 -19.00
CA ASP A 420 25.79 -15.10 -17.57
C ASP A 420 25.63 -16.43 -16.79
N GLY A 421 25.85 -17.56 -17.46
CA GLY A 421 25.70 -18.92 -16.90
C GLY A 421 24.26 -19.46 -16.89
N VAL A 422 23.29 -18.68 -17.39
CA VAL A 422 21.91 -19.08 -17.66
C VAL A 422 21.82 -19.67 -19.06
N THR A 423 21.51 -20.96 -19.13
CA THR A 423 21.21 -21.64 -20.40
C THR A 423 19.74 -21.45 -20.72
N ILE A 424 19.42 -21.04 -21.96
CA ILE A 424 18.05 -20.69 -22.38
C ILE A 424 17.58 -21.69 -23.43
N HIS A 425 16.38 -22.21 -23.23
CA HIS A 425 15.66 -23.09 -24.14
C HIS A 425 14.39 -22.40 -24.65
N SER A 426 13.83 -22.85 -25.77
CA SER A 426 12.61 -22.28 -26.35
C SER A 426 11.50 -23.32 -26.54
N VAL A 427 10.26 -22.90 -26.32
CA VAL A 427 9.05 -23.66 -26.60
C VAL A 427 8.14 -22.80 -27.48
N THR A 428 7.78 -23.30 -28.65
CA THR A 428 6.81 -22.65 -29.55
C THR A 428 5.48 -23.41 -29.51
N PRO A 429 4.42 -22.84 -28.92
CA PRO A 429 3.09 -23.42 -28.94
C PRO A 429 2.50 -23.48 -30.37
N PRO A 430 1.79 -24.55 -30.76
CA PRO A 430 1.26 -24.69 -32.13
C PRO A 430 0.06 -23.79 -32.44
N ASP A 431 -0.85 -23.61 -31.49
CA ASP A 431 -2.02 -22.74 -31.64
C ASP A 431 -2.28 -21.97 -30.33
N PRO A 432 -1.62 -20.82 -30.15
CA PRO A 432 -1.87 -19.98 -29.00
C PRO A 432 -3.30 -19.45 -29.07
N GLY A 433 -4.05 -19.56 -27.96
CA GLY A 433 -5.40 -19.02 -27.89
C GLY A 433 -5.42 -17.51 -28.16
N GLN A 434 -6.58 -16.97 -28.58
CA GLN A 434 -6.71 -15.56 -28.97
C GLN A 434 -6.16 -14.57 -27.93
N GLN A 435 -6.38 -14.83 -26.64
CA GLN A 435 -5.85 -13.97 -25.56
C GLN A 435 -4.31 -13.92 -25.54
N ALA A 436 -3.63 -15.04 -25.83
CA ALA A 436 -2.18 -15.07 -25.93
C ALA A 436 -1.71 -14.32 -27.18
N LYS A 437 -2.43 -14.45 -28.31
CA LYS A 437 -2.14 -13.71 -29.55
C LYS A 437 -2.30 -12.20 -29.36
N ASP A 438 -3.36 -11.78 -28.69
CA ASP A 438 -3.66 -10.38 -28.41
C ASP A 438 -2.56 -9.72 -27.56
N LEU A 439 -2.12 -10.41 -26.49
CA LEU A 439 -1.14 -9.90 -25.53
C LEU A 439 0.32 -10.03 -26.03
N PHE A 440 0.70 -11.22 -26.48
CA PHE A 440 2.09 -11.62 -26.72
C PHE A 440 2.51 -11.63 -28.19
N GLY A 441 1.57 -11.39 -29.11
CA GLY A 441 1.78 -11.43 -30.56
C GLY A 441 1.31 -12.75 -31.19
N GLU A 442 1.20 -12.77 -32.52
CA GLU A 442 0.57 -13.87 -33.28
C GLU A 442 1.26 -15.23 -33.07
N ASN A 443 2.58 -15.22 -32.93
CA ASN A 443 3.42 -16.40 -32.75
C ASN A 443 4.33 -16.21 -31.53
N PRO A 444 3.76 -16.26 -30.30
CA PRO A 444 4.52 -16.12 -29.09
C PRO A 444 5.40 -17.36 -28.87
N VAL A 445 6.61 -17.11 -28.37
CA VAL A 445 7.58 -18.12 -27.96
C VAL A 445 7.79 -17.98 -26.45
N ILE A 446 7.93 -19.12 -25.79
CA ILE A 446 8.26 -19.20 -24.37
C ILE A 446 9.75 -19.51 -24.29
N PHE A 447 10.53 -18.61 -23.72
CA PHE A 447 11.93 -18.89 -23.40
C PHE A 447 12.06 -19.18 -21.91
N ILE A 448 12.75 -20.26 -21.56
CA ILE A 448 12.94 -20.71 -20.18
C ILE A 448 14.44 -20.88 -19.97
N GLY A 449 14.98 -20.28 -18.91
CA GLY A 449 16.37 -20.44 -18.55
C GLY A 449 16.57 -20.67 -17.06
N SER A 450 17.68 -21.30 -16.71
CA SER A 450 18.04 -21.56 -15.31
C SER A 450 19.54 -21.48 -15.07
N ASN A 451 19.90 -21.18 -13.84
CA ASN A 451 21.26 -21.34 -13.29
C ASN A 451 21.19 -21.97 -11.88
N SER A 452 22.30 -21.94 -11.15
CA SER A 452 22.39 -22.49 -9.79
C SER A 452 21.42 -21.89 -8.76
N GLU A 453 20.89 -20.69 -9.00
CA GLU A 453 20.13 -19.91 -8.00
C GLU A 453 18.76 -19.41 -8.47
N GLU A 454 18.53 -19.32 -9.78
CA GLU A 454 17.36 -18.67 -10.35
C GLU A 454 16.79 -19.42 -11.55
N LEU A 455 15.46 -19.35 -11.65
CA LEU A 455 14.72 -19.65 -12.86
C LEU A 455 14.28 -18.36 -13.52
N TRP A 456 14.28 -18.38 -14.84
CA TRP A 456 13.89 -17.28 -15.69
C TRP A 456 12.92 -17.76 -16.76
N LEU A 457 11.93 -16.94 -17.05
CA LEU A 457 10.93 -17.19 -18.07
C LEU A 457 10.61 -15.89 -18.79
N VAL A 458 10.49 -15.93 -20.11
CA VAL A 458 9.84 -14.86 -20.87
C VAL A 458 8.84 -15.43 -21.87
N ILE A 459 7.69 -14.77 -22.01
CA ILE A 459 6.67 -15.06 -23.02
C ILE A 459 6.47 -13.81 -23.87
N GLY A 460 6.55 -13.95 -25.18
CA GLY A 460 6.36 -12.86 -26.14
C GLY A 460 6.79 -13.32 -27.55
N GLU A 461 6.88 -12.40 -28.51
CA GLU A 461 7.48 -12.74 -29.82
C GLU A 461 8.97 -13.07 -29.68
N ASN A 462 9.59 -13.60 -30.74
CA ASN A 462 11.02 -13.97 -30.77
C ASN A 462 12.00 -12.90 -30.24
N GLU A 463 11.69 -11.61 -30.45
CA GLU A 463 12.51 -10.50 -29.95
C GLU A 463 12.57 -10.41 -28.41
N SER A 464 11.66 -11.09 -27.71
CA SER A 464 11.62 -11.13 -26.24
C SER A 464 12.81 -11.85 -25.63
N LEU A 465 13.54 -12.67 -26.41
CA LEU A 465 14.80 -13.28 -25.97
C LEU A 465 15.83 -12.20 -25.57
N GLU A 466 15.90 -11.09 -26.31
CA GLU A 466 16.81 -9.99 -25.98
C GLU A 466 16.37 -9.25 -24.72
N GLN A 467 15.07 -9.20 -24.43
CA GLN A 467 14.58 -8.64 -23.17
C GLN A 467 14.94 -9.53 -21.98
N LEU A 468 14.83 -10.86 -22.15
CA LEU A 468 15.28 -11.81 -21.13
C LEU A 468 16.79 -11.70 -20.87
N LYS A 469 17.61 -11.64 -21.92
CA LYS A 469 19.07 -11.44 -21.80
C LYS A 469 19.40 -10.19 -21.00
N LYS A 470 18.75 -9.06 -21.31
CA LYS A 470 18.90 -7.80 -20.56
C LYS A 470 18.52 -7.95 -19.10
N ALA A 471 17.42 -8.63 -18.79
CA ALA A 471 16.97 -8.83 -17.42
C ALA A 471 17.97 -9.68 -16.61
N ILE A 472 18.51 -10.75 -17.19
CA ILE A 472 19.54 -11.60 -16.56
C ILE A 472 20.82 -10.79 -16.28
N SER A 473 21.33 -10.05 -17.27
CA SER A 473 22.55 -9.25 -17.08
C SER A 473 22.35 -8.09 -16.10
N LEU A 474 21.16 -7.49 -16.07
CA LEU A 474 20.81 -6.46 -15.09
C LEU A 474 20.85 -7.02 -13.67
N ASN A 475 20.28 -8.22 -13.47
CA ASN A 475 20.27 -8.89 -12.16
C ASN A 475 21.68 -9.12 -11.62
N LYS A 476 22.58 -9.60 -12.47
CA LYS A 476 23.98 -9.83 -12.10
C LYS A 476 24.71 -8.53 -11.76
N THR A 477 24.55 -7.50 -12.59
CA THR A 477 25.29 -6.23 -12.48
C THR A 477 24.77 -5.30 -11.38
N ARG A 478 23.54 -5.48 -10.90
CA ARG A 478 22.90 -4.62 -9.87
C ARG A 478 22.50 -5.37 -8.60
N SER A 479 23.05 -6.57 -8.40
CA SER A 479 22.77 -7.37 -7.20
C SER A 479 23.20 -6.69 -5.89
N ASP A 480 24.13 -5.74 -5.95
CA ASP A 480 24.59 -4.88 -4.85
C ASP A 480 23.67 -3.66 -4.60
N GLN A 481 22.78 -3.33 -5.54
CA GLN A 481 21.82 -2.22 -5.45
C GLN A 481 20.47 -2.62 -4.87
N ARG A 482 20.39 -3.80 -4.24
CA ARG A 482 19.18 -4.23 -3.52
C ARG A 482 18.83 -3.22 -2.44
N LYS A 483 17.54 -2.97 -2.25
CA LYS A 483 17.00 -1.99 -1.30
C LYS A 483 16.57 -2.70 0.00
N PRO A 484 17.31 -2.59 1.12
CA PRO A 484 16.91 -3.19 2.40
C PRO A 484 15.54 -2.68 2.87
N GLY A 485 14.74 -3.56 3.46
CA GLY A 485 13.38 -3.24 3.89
C GLY A 485 12.33 -3.29 2.77
N ASN A 486 12.73 -3.41 1.50
CA ASN A 486 11.82 -3.58 0.37
C ASN A 486 11.55 -5.06 0.13
N LEU A 487 10.50 -5.56 0.79
CA LEU A 487 10.08 -6.96 0.70
C LEU A 487 9.19 -7.24 -0.50
N PHE A 488 8.47 -6.23 -0.97
CA PHE A 488 7.65 -6.32 -2.18
C PHE A 488 7.56 -4.95 -2.86
N LEU A 489 7.08 -4.96 -4.09
CA LEU A 489 6.68 -3.78 -4.84
C LEU A 489 5.68 -4.20 -5.91
N VAL A 490 4.68 -3.36 -6.14
CA VAL A 490 3.76 -3.48 -7.26
C VAL A 490 3.66 -2.12 -7.93
N SER A 491 4.07 -2.05 -9.19
CA SER A 491 4.00 -0.83 -10.01
C SER A 491 3.23 -1.12 -11.28
N ILE A 492 2.32 -0.22 -11.65
CA ILE A 492 1.39 -0.40 -12.75
C ILE A 492 1.24 0.93 -13.50
N LYS A 493 1.51 0.92 -14.80
CA LYS A 493 1.15 2.00 -15.72
C LYS A 493 -0.28 1.81 -16.18
N PHE A 494 -1.13 2.81 -15.92
CA PHE A 494 -2.55 2.72 -16.21
C PHE A 494 -2.91 3.04 -17.66
N ASN A 495 -2.07 3.79 -18.39
CA ASN A 495 -2.36 4.17 -19.76
C ASN A 495 -2.49 2.94 -20.70
N PRO A 496 -1.57 1.95 -20.68
CA PRO A 496 -1.74 0.72 -21.46
C PRO A 496 -3.00 -0.08 -21.06
N LEU A 497 -3.33 -0.13 -19.76
CA LEU A 497 -4.52 -0.83 -19.27
C LEU A 497 -5.82 -0.19 -19.77
N ILE A 498 -5.88 1.14 -19.81
CA ILE A 498 -7.06 1.87 -20.30
C ILE A 498 -7.27 1.66 -21.80
N ALA A 499 -6.20 1.54 -22.58
CA ALA A 499 -6.31 1.20 -23.99
C ALA A 499 -6.95 -0.19 -24.19
N MET A 500 -6.65 -1.16 -23.32
CA MET A 500 -7.21 -2.51 -23.38
C MET A 500 -8.69 -2.62 -22.98
N ILE A 501 -9.19 -1.75 -22.09
CA ILE A 501 -10.61 -1.77 -21.66
C ILE A 501 -11.54 -1.42 -22.85
N GLY A 502 -11.05 -0.65 -23.82
CA GLY A 502 -11.77 -0.33 -25.06
C GLY A 502 -13.11 0.37 -24.81
N GLU A 503 -14.06 0.17 -25.73
CA GLU A 503 -15.40 0.78 -25.70
C GLU A 503 -16.36 0.13 -24.69
N ASN A 504 -16.01 -1.04 -24.14
CA ASN A 504 -16.85 -1.80 -23.20
C ASN A 504 -16.73 -1.32 -21.74
N ALA A 505 -16.23 -0.11 -21.53
CA ALA A 505 -16.07 0.47 -20.20
C ALA A 505 -17.42 0.68 -19.52
N LYS A 506 -17.53 0.26 -18.25
CA LYS A 506 -18.72 0.53 -17.43
C LYS A 506 -18.95 2.03 -17.20
N ASP A 507 -17.88 2.83 -17.24
CA ASP A 507 -17.92 4.28 -17.14
C ASP A 507 -17.08 4.89 -18.27
N PRO A 508 -17.70 5.15 -19.45
CA PRO A 508 -17.01 5.73 -20.59
C PRO A 508 -16.44 7.12 -20.29
N LYS A 509 -17.10 7.92 -19.44
CA LYS A 509 -16.65 9.28 -19.10
C LYS A 509 -15.40 9.25 -18.24
N PHE A 510 -15.32 8.31 -17.29
CA PHE A 510 -14.10 8.08 -16.53
C PHE A 510 -12.95 7.66 -17.46
N VAL A 511 -13.20 6.73 -18.39
CA VAL A 511 -12.19 6.26 -19.33
C VAL A 511 -11.70 7.38 -20.24
N GLU A 512 -12.59 8.22 -20.75
CA GLU A 512 -12.21 9.41 -21.53
C GLU A 512 -11.36 10.38 -20.71
N SER A 513 -11.79 10.70 -19.49
CA SER A 513 -11.02 11.58 -18.58
C SER A 513 -9.65 11.00 -18.26
N ALA A 514 -9.55 9.69 -18.04
CA ALA A 514 -8.30 9.01 -17.77
C ALA A 514 -7.37 8.99 -18.99
N LYS A 515 -7.90 8.77 -20.21
CA LYS A 515 -7.13 8.91 -21.46
C LYS A 515 -6.53 10.30 -21.60
N VAL A 516 -7.33 11.35 -21.35
CA VAL A 516 -6.85 12.74 -21.40
C VAL A 516 -5.80 13.00 -20.32
N ALA A 517 -6.06 12.56 -19.09
CA ALA A 517 -5.16 12.78 -17.96
C ALA A 517 -3.79 12.08 -18.12
N PHE A 518 -3.78 10.89 -18.73
CA PHE A 518 -2.58 10.07 -18.88
C PHE A 518 -1.84 10.28 -20.21
N ALA A 519 -2.41 11.05 -21.16
CA ALA A 519 -1.78 11.33 -22.46
C ALA A 519 -0.38 11.98 -22.34
N SER A 520 -0.11 12.72 -21.26
CA SER A 520 1.19 13.34 -20.97
C SER A 520 2.07 12.52 -19.99
N GLY A 521 1.75 11.23 -19.79
CA GLY A 521 2.43 10.35 -18.83
C GLY A 521 1.92 10.51 -17.39
N GLY A 522 2.75 10.16 -16.42
CA GLY A 522 2.41 10.24 -14.98
C GLY A 522 1.29 9.28 -14.56
N ASP A 523 1.09 8.20 -15.31
CA ASP A 523 0.06 7.18 -15.14
C ASP A 523 0.55 5.98 -14.31
N LEU A 524 1.73 6.10 -13.70
CA LEU A 524 2.30 5.10 -12.81
C LEU A 524 1.64 5.16 -11.43
N MET A 525 1.19 4.01 -10.95
CA MET A 525 0.83 3.77 -9.57
C MET A 525 1.80 2.77 -8.97
N THR A 526 2.35 3.08 -7.80
CA THR A 526 3.34 2.22 -7.10
C THR A 526 2.85 1.92 -5.69
N ILE A 527 2.94 0.66 -5.26
CA ILE A 527 2.65 0.20 -3.90
C ILE A 527 3.90 -0.50 -3.37
N TYR A 528 4.43 -0.05 -2.24
CA TYR A 528 5.62 -0.65 -1.65
C TYR A 528 5.68 -0.45 -0.12
N PRO A 529 6.35 -1.35 0.61
CA PRO A 529 6.64 -1.14 2.01
C PRO A 529 7.89 -0.28 2.17
N LYS A 530 7.95 0.50 3.25
CA LYS A 530 9.21 1.07 3.76
C LYS A 530 9.37 0.67 5.20
N ILE A 531 10.41 -0.11 5.48
CA ILE A 531 10.67 -0.70 6.80
C ILE A 531 12.04 -0.24 7.29
N THR A 532 12.05 0.40 8.46
CA THR A 532 13.25 0.81 9.21
C THR A 532 13.38 -0.04 10.47
N ALA A 533 14.38 0.25 11.31
CA ALA A 533 14.59 -0.48 12.55
C ALA A 533 13.43 -0.35 13.56
N ASP A 534 12.64 0.71 13.47
CA ASP A 534 11.60 1.09 14.44
C ASP A 534 10.22 1.35 13.81
N GLN A 535 10.12 1.38 12.48
CA GLN A 535 8.88 1.66 11.78
C GLN A 535 8.69 0.74 10.57
N ALA A 536 7.43 0.39 10.31
CA ALA A 536 7.00 -0.17 9.03
C ALA A 536 5.88 0.69 8.45
N SER A 537 5.86 0.85 7.13
CA SER A 537 4.82 1.60 6.42
C SER A 537 4.47 0.95 5.10
N LEU A 538 3.22 1.13 4.68
CA LEU A 538 2.73 0.87 3.34
C LEU A 538 2.54 2.22 2.63
N ASN A 539 3.18 2.37 1.48
CA ASN A 539 3.15 3.59 0.68
C ASN A 539 2.45 3.31 -0.64
N LEU A 540 1.55 4.21 -1.03
CA LEU A 540 0.92 4.21 -2.34
C LEU A 540 1.26 5.54 -3.01
N GLU A 541 1.87 5.47 -4.19
CA GLU A 541 2.21 6.64 -4.98
C GLU A 541 1.42 6.66 -6.28
N PHE A 542 0.97 7.85 -6.66
CA PHE A 542 0.23 8.09 -7.89
C PHE A 542 0.90 9.24 -8.63
N GLY A 543 1.37 9.00 -9.85
CA GLY A 543 2.02 10.03 -10.67
C GLY A 543 1.09 11.19 -11.05
N GLU A 544 1.69 12.21 -11.67
CA GLU A 544 1.04 13.48 -12.05
C GLU A 544 -0.23 13.31 -12.90
N GLY A 545 -0.31 12.21 -13.66
CA GLY A 545 -1.49 11.86 -14.44
C GLY A 545 -2.72 11.64 -13.57
N PHE A 546 -2.56 11.08 -12.37
CA PHE A 546 -3.67 10.93 -11.43
C PHE A 546 -4.10 12.27 -10.83
N ILE A 547 -3.15 13.21 -10.65
CA ILE A 547 -3.45 14.59 -10.24
C ILE A 547 -4.32 15.26 -11.30
N ARG A 548 -3.94 15.14 -12.59
CA ARG A 548 -4.75 15.61 -13.72
C ARG A 548 -6.13 14.97 -13.73
N LEU A 549 -6.21 13.66 -13.50
CA LEU A 549 -7.48 12.93 -13.48
C LEU A 549 -8.43 13.44 -12.39
N ILE A 550 -7.92 13.64 -11.16
CA ILE A 550 -8.69 14.23 -10.05
C ILE A 550 -9.14 15.65 -10.42
N SER A 551 -8.24 16.45 -11.00
CA SER A 551 -8.54 17.83 -11.42
C SER A 551 -9.66 17.88 -12.46
N LEU A 552 -9.61 17.02 -13.49
CA LEU A 552 -10.67 16.89 -14.50
C LEU A 552 -11.98 16.42 -13.87
N ALA A 553 -11.93 15.47 -12.94
CA ALA A 553 -13.12 14.97 -12.25
C ALA A 553 -13.81 16.08 -11.43
N ILE A 554 -13.04 16.99 -10.82
CA ILE A 554 -13.57 18.16 -10.11
C ILE A 554 -14.11 19.18 -11.11
N ALA A 555 -13.34 19.50 -12.16
CA ALA A 555 -13.73 20.52 -13.13
C ALA A 555 -14.97 20.15 -13.96
N ASN A 556 -15.18 18.85 -14.21
CA ASN A 556 -16.30 18.35 -15.01
C ASN A 556 -17.56 18.06 -14.18
N ARG A 557 -17.54 18.24 -12.85
CA ARG A 557 -18.77 18.20 -12.04
C ARG A 557 -19.60 19.44 -12.34
N LYS A 558 -20.75 19.22 -12.98
CA LYS A 558 -21.78 20.24 -13.21
C LYS A 558 -22.53 20.56 -11.94
#